data_AF-A0A804L1J5-F1
#
_entry.id   AF-A0A804L1J5-F1
#
_cell.length_a   1.000
_cell.length_b   1.000
_cell.length_c   1.000
_cell.angle_alpha   90.00
_cell.angle_beta   90.00
_cell.angle_gamma   90.00
#
_symmetry.space_group_name_H-M   'P 1'
#
loop_
_entity.id
_entity.type
_entity.pdbx_description
1 polymer ?
#
loop_
_entity_poly.entity_id
_entity_poly.type
_entity_poly.pdbx_seq_one_letter_code
_entity_poly.pdbx_strand_id
1 'polypeptide(L)'
;MVSEHGEAAAEENLTAKMFQLSVEQGEASLVPPEKETERVLYFLSNLDQNIAVIVRTVYCFKSPDQGNEKAGDVIREALSKVLVHYYPLAGRLTVSSERKLIVDCTGEGAVFVEAIADCEMEQIGDIAKPDPSMLGKLVYDVPGAKNMLEIPPLVAQVTKFKCGGFILGLAMNHCMFDGLGAMEFVNSWCETARGLPLSVPPFMDRTVLEARDPPLLEFPHHEFREIPDSPRTISLYQEEMLYKSFYFDPHRIEHLKSRATGDGVLHSCTTFEALSALVWRARTAALRVEHDQQTKLLFAVDGRGASREAVLVRGGTGSEGSEDDHGRIHEVCHRLLRGDQSEAASYRNASDNHLVQADFPRHGLRVGEAGAVGAGGIA
;
A
#
# COMPACT_ATOMS: atom_id res chain seq x y z
N MET A 1 63.35 -3.22 -6.12
CA MET A 1 62.32 -3.59 -5.13
C MET A 1 61.82 -2.27 -4.53
N VAL A 2 60.91 -1.62 -5.24
CA VAL A 2 59.45 -1.59 -5.02
C VAL A 2 59.07 -0.81 -3.75
N SER A 3 58.48 0.36 -3.94
CA SER A 3 57.15 0.65 -3.40
C SER A 3 56.50 1.78 -4.21
N GLU A 4 55.99 1.38 -5.38
CA GLU A 4 54.92 2.08 -6.10
C GLU A 4 53.61 1.91 -5.30
N HIS A 5 53.43 2.64 -4.20
CA HIS A 5 52.18 2.58 -3.42
C HIS A 5 51.62 3.97 -3.07
N GLY A 6 52.09 5.03 -3.73
CA GLY A 6 51.63 6.40 -3.50
C GLY A 6 50.64 6.96 -4.53
N GLU A 7 50.55 6.37 -5.73
CA GLU A 7 49.68 6.88 -6.82
C GLU A 7 48.39 6.07 -7.02
N ALA A 8 48.34 4.80 -6.58
CA ALA A 8 47.15 3.95 -6.74
C ALA A 8 46.00 4.31 -5.78
N ALA A 9 46.27 5.00 -4.67
CA ALA A 9 45.23 5.43 -3.71
C ALA A 9 44.57 6.78 -4.08
N ALA A 10 45.08 7.46 -5.11
CA ALA A 10 44.53 8.72 -5.59
C ALA A 10 43.67 8.57 -6.87
N GLU A 11 43.70 7.39 -7.52
CA GLU A 11 42.86 7.08 -8.69
C GLU A 11 41.55 6.33 -8.34
N GLU A 12 41.40 5.80 -7.12
CA GLU A 12 40.13 5.18 -6.67
C GLU A 12 39.05 6.19 -6.21
N ASN A 13 39.34 7.49 -6.27
CA ASN A 13 38.40 8.56 -5.87
C ASN A 13 37.88 9.39 -7.05
N LEU A 14 38.03 8.89 -8.28
CA LEU A 14 37.43 9.46 -9.48
C LEU A 14 36.20 8.64 -9.88
N THR A 15 35.02 9.18 -9.52
CA THR A 15 33.71 8.90 -10.11
C THR A 15 33.00 7.59 -9.73
N ALA A 16 32.64 7.42 -8.46
CA ALA A 16 31.30 6.89 -8.18
C ALA A 16 30.29 7.99 -8.56
N LYS A 17 30.05 8.20 -9.86
CA LYS A 17 28.88 8.97 -10.29
C LYS A 17 27.67 8.28 -9.65
N MET A 18 27.00 8.96 -8.73
CA MET A 18 25.69 8.49 -8.25
C MET A 18 24.84 8.23 -9.49
N PHE A 19 24.44 6.98 -9.68
CA PHE A 19 23.56 6.61 -10.78
C PHE A 19 22.28 7.44 -10.65
N GLN A 20 21.98 8.24 -11.66
CA GLN A 20 20.77 9.03 -11.71
C GLN A 20 19.89 8.49 -12.82
N LEU A 21 18.76 7.92 -12.43
CA LEU A 21 17.77 7.44 -13.39
C LEU A 21 17.23 8.62 -14.22
N SER A 22 17.36 8.49 -15.54
CA SER A 22 16.76 9.38 -16.53
C SER A 22 15.68 8.59 -17.28
N VAL A 23 14.47 9.15 -17.33
CA VAL A 23 13.32 8.55 -18.00
C VAL A 23 12.78 9.60 -18.99
N GLU A 24 12.79 9.25 -20.27
CA GLU A 24 12.15 10.04 -21.32
C GLU A 24 10.70 9.55 -21.46
N GLN A 25 9.75 10.37 -21.01
CA GLN A 25 8.33 10.09 -21.13
C GLN A 25 7.81 10.53 -22.50
N GLY A 26 7.07 9.66 -23.17
CA GLY A 26 6.34 9.98 -24.39
C GLY A 26 5.07 10.80 -24.12
N GLU A 27 4.30 11.03 -25.18
CA GLU A 27 3.02 11.72 -25.09
C GLU A 27 1.99 10.89 -24.30
N ALA A 28 1.31 11.52 -23.34
CA ALA A 28 0.23 10.91 -22.60
C ALA A 28 -1.02 10.77 -23.48
N SER A 29 -1.66 9.61 -23.37
CA SER A 29 -2.85 9.28 -24.14
C SER A 29 -3.93 8.72 -23.22
N LEU A 30 -5.19 8.87 -23.61
CA LEU A 30 -6.30 8.23 -22.91
C LEU A 30 -6.62 6.88 -23.56
N VAL A 31 -6.75 5.85 -22.73
CA VAL A 31 -7.15 4.50 -23.13
C VAL A 31 -8.60 4.29 -22.69
N PRO A 32 -9.58 4.47 -23.58
CA PRO A 32 -10.98 4.21 -23.26
C PRO A 32 -11.26 2.70 -23.17
N PRO A 33 -12.37 2.30 -22.55
CA PRO A 33 -12.87 0.93 -22.64
C PRO A 33 -13.07 0.50 -24.10
N GLU A 34 -12.81 -0.77 -24.42
CA GLU A 34 -12.95 -1.32 -25.79
C GLU A 34 -14.38 -1.22 -26.33
N LYS A 35 -15.36 -1.26 -25.42
CA LYS A 35 -16.79 -1.22 -25.70
C LYS A 35 -17.43 -0.11 -24.89
N GLU A 36 -18.55 0.42 -25.38
CA GLU A 36 -19.32 1.40 -24.60
C GLU A 36 -19.75 0.80 -23.26
N THR A 37 -19.48 1.54 -22.19
CA THR A 37 -19.81 1.19 -20.82
C THR A 37 -20.93 2.08 -20.29
N GLU A 38 -21.49 1.71 -19.15
CA GLU A 38 -22.53 2.49 -18.50
C GLU A 38 -22.04 3.92 -18.18
N ARG A 39 -22.85 4.92 -18.56
CA ARG A 39 -22.61 6.33 -18.26
C ARG A 39 -23.46 6.74 -17.06
N VAL A 40 -22.92 6.46 -15.87
CA VAL A 40 -23.60 6.65 -14.59
C VAL A 40 -22.74 7.45 -13.63
N LEU A 41 -23.38 8.01 -12.60
CA LEU A 41 -22.67 8.49 -11.42
C LEU A 41 -22.46 7.30 -10.48
N TYR A 42 -21.24 6.84 -10.39
CA TYR A 42 -20.84 5.71 -9.59
C TYR A 42 -20.65 6.12 -8.12
N PHE A 43 -21.42 5.45 -7.25
CA PHE A 43 -21.41 5.69 -5.82
C PHE A 43 -20.10 5.22 -5.17
N LEU A 44 -19.54 6.04 -4.28
CA LEU A 44 -18.44 5.67 -3.39
C LEU A 44 -18.95 5.65 -1.94
N SER A 45 -18.68 4.55 -1.26
CA SER A 45 -19.13 4.31 0.11
C SER A 45 -18.40 5.21 1.12
N ASN A 46 -18.83 5.21 2.38
CA ASN A 46 -18.12 5.92 3.45
C ASN A 46 -16.68 5.40 3.63
N LEU A 47 -16.44 4.10 3.39
CA LEU A 47 -15.08 3.52 3.48
C LEU A 47 -14.15 4.06 2.38
N ASP A 48 -14.70 4.31 1.20
CA ASP A 48 -13.95 4.82 0.05
C ASP A 48 -13.54 6.29 0.22
N GLN A 49 -14.28 7.02 1.04
CA GLN A 49 -14.01 8.43 1.33
C GLN A 49 -12.96 8.64 2.42
N ASN A 50 -12.66 7.61 3.22
CA ASN A 50 -11.69 7.72 4.32
C ASN A 50 -10.24 7.87 3.82
N ILE A 51 -9.92 7.33 2.65
CA ILE A 51 -8.55 7.35 2.10
C ILE A 51 -8.57 7.92 0.69
N ALA A 52 -8.46 9.24 0.63
CA ALA A 52 -8.50 10.02 -0.60
C ALA A 52 -7.08 10.36 -1.07
N VAL A 53 -6.27 9.34 -1.39
CA VAL A 53 -4.86 9.51 -1.82
C VAL A 53 -4.57 8.75 -3.11
N ILE A 54 -3.55 9.19 -3.85
CA ILE A 54 -3.03 8.44 -4.99
C ILE A 54 -1.96 7.46 -4.50
N VAL A 55 -2.21 6.17 -4.67
CA VAL A 55 -1.24 5.10 -4.39
C VAL A 55 -0.39 4.88 -5.62
N ARG A 56 0.93 4.89 -5.43
CA ARG A 56 1.91 4.61 -6.47
C ARG A 56 2.53 3.23 -6.28
N THR A 57 2.55 2.44 -7.34
CA THR A 57 3.18 1.10 -7.34
C THR A 57 4.01 0.91 -8.59
N VAL A 58 5.10 0.15 -8.49
CA VAL A 58 5.96 -0.21 -9.61
C VAL A 58 6.09 -1.72 -9.71
N TYR A 59 5.92 -2.28 -10.90
CA TYR A 59 6.08 -3.70 -11.19
C TYR A 59 7.22 -3.88 -12.18
N CYS A 60 8.19 -4.72 -11.82
CA CYS A 60 9.43 -4.90 -12.56
C CYS A 60 9.43 -6.22 -13.31
N PHE A 61 9.63 -6.16 -14.62
CA PHE A 61 9.65 -7.31 -15.51
C PHE A 61 11.04 -7.43 -16.13
N LYS A 62 11.81 -8.40 -15.62
CA LYS A 62 13.13 -8.73 -16.15
C LYS A 62 12.98 -9.48 -17.46
N SER A 63 13.86 -9.18 -18.41
CA SER A 63 14.00 -9.96 -19.64
C SER A 63 15.45 -10.38 -19.77
N PRO A 64 15.77 -11.68 -19.85
CA PRO A 64 17.12 -12.14 -20.15
C PRO A 64 17.48 -11.91 -21.63
N ASP A 65 16.48 -11.82 -22.52
CA ASP A 65 16.64 -11.61 -23.96
C ASP A 65 15.78 -10.42 -24.46
N GLN A 66 16.07 -9.93 -25.66
CA GLN A 66 15.17 -9.03 -26.41
C GLN A 66 13.87 -9.79 -26.76
N GLY A 67 12.69 -9.18 -26.53
CA GLY A 67 11.40 -9.87 -26.66
C GLY A 67 10.19 -9.13 -26.07
N ASN A 68 10.40 -8.06 -25.28
CA ASN A 68 9.34 -7.23 -24.71
C ASN A 68 9.14 -5.91 -25.45
N GLU A 69 9.57 -5.79 -26.71
CA GLU A 69 9.49 -4.54 -27.48
C GLU A 69 8.04 -4.04 -27.59
N LYS A 70 7.10 -5.00 -27.68
CA LYS A 70 5.65 -4.77 -27.78
C LYS A 70 4.93 -4.74 -26.43
N ALA A 71 5.64 -4.76 -25.30
CA ALA A 71 5.00 -4.78 -23.99
C ALA A 71 4.05 -3.59 -23.79
N GLY A 72 4.44 -2.38 -24.24
CA GLY A 72 3.60 -1.19 -24.21
C GLY A 72 2.27 -1.39 -24.96
N ASP A 73 2.33 -1.89 -26.20
CA ASP A 73 1.15 -2.14 -27.03
C ASP A 73 0.21 -3.18 -26.41
N VAL A 74 0.76 -4.31 -25.96
CA VAL A 74 -0.01 -5.41 -25.35
C VAL A 74 -0.69 -4.95 -24.06
N ILE A 75 0.04 -4.25 -23.20
CA ILE A 75 -0.49 -3.73 -21.93
C ILE A 75 -1.57 -2.68 -22.19
N ARG A 76 -1.36 -1.78 -23.16
CA ARG A 76 -2.34 -0.76 -23.57
C ARG A 76 -3.62 -1.40 -24.13
N GLU A 77 -3.51 -2.37 -25.03
CA GLU A 77 -4.66 -3.06 -25.61
C GLU A 77 -5.45 -3.81 -24.53
N ALA A 78 -4.74 -4.51 -23.64
CA ALA A 78 -5.34 -5.21 -22.52
C ALA A 78 -6.04 -4.25 -21.54
N LEU A 79 -5.52 -3.03 -21.39
CA LEU A 79 -6.13 -2.01 -20.54
C LEU A 79 -7.50 -1.61 -21.08
N SER A 80 -7.59 -1.35 -22.37
CA SER A 80 -8.86 -1.03 -23.03
C SER A 80 -9.91 -2.14 -22.82
N LYS A 81 -9.50 -3.40 -22.94
CA LYS A 81 -10.38 -4.56 -22.73
C LYS A 81 -10.81 -4.73 -21.28
N VAL A 82 -9.89 -4.67 -20.32
CA VAL A 82 -10.21 -4.87 -18.89
C VAL A 82 -11.05 -3.71 -18.34
N LEU A 83 -10.91 -2.50 -18.87
CA LEU A 83 -11.72 -1.33 -18.51
C LEU A 83 -13.21 -1.51 -18.86
N VAL A 84 -13.60 -2.47 -19.70
CA VAL A 84 -15.01 -2.81 -19.88
C VAL A 84 -15.61 -3.38 -18.59
N HIS A 85 -14.82 -4.17 -17.85
CA HIS A 85 -15.24 -4.76 -16.57
C HIS A 85 -15.03 -3.80 -15.40
N TYR A 86 -13.99 -2.96 -15.49
CA TYR A 86 -13.62 -1.95 -14.48
C TYR A 86 -13.96 -0.54 -14.95
N TYR A 87 -15.16 -0.36 -15.50
CA TYR A 87 -15.59 0.87 -16.18
C TYR A 87 -15.47 2.16 -15.34
N PRO A 88 -15.63 2.16 -14.00
CA PRO A 88 -15.45 3.39 -13.22
C PRO A 88 -14.02 3.96 -13.33
N LEU A 89 -13.01 3.14 -13.61
CA LEU A 89 -11.64 3.61 -13.78
C LEU A 89 -11.42 4.45 -15.04
N ALA A 90 -12.31 4.33 -16.01
CA ALA A 90 -12.32 5.17 -17.21
C ALA A 90 -13.09 6.49 -17.03
N GLY A 91 -13.64 6.74 -15.83
CA GLY A 91 -14.38 7.95 -15.50
C GLY A 91 -13.52 9.08 -14.95
N ARG A 92 -14.17 10.03 -14.26
CA ARG A 92 -13.53 11.15 -13.56
C ARG A 92 -14.09 11.27 -12.16
N LEU A 93 -13.23 11.52 -11.18
CA LEU A 93 -13.68 11.86 -9.84
C LEU A 93 -14.39 13.22 -9.86
N THR A 94 -15.50 13.30 -9.14
CA THR A 94 -16.22 14.56 -8.91
C THR A 94 -16.86 14.55 -7.53
N VAL A 95 -17.53 15.64 -7.19
CA VAL A 95 -18.18 15.83 -5.90
C VAL A 95 -19.68 15.93 -6.11
N SER A 96 -20.44 15.09 -5.42
CA SER A 96 -21.90 15.10 -5.47
C SER A 96 -22.50 16.35 -4.81
N SER A 97 -23.80 16.55 -4.98
CA SER A 97 -24.56 17.59 -4.27
C SER A 97 -24.48 17.46 -2.74
N GLU A 98 -24.24 16.24 -2.23
CA GLU A 98 -24.04 15.95 -0.80
C GLU A 98 -22.60 16.19 -0.33
N ARG A 99 -21.72 16.73 -1.17
CA ARG A 99 -20.29 16.93 -0.90
C ARG A 99 -19.51 15.64 -0.67
N LYS A 100 -19.99 14.53 -1.24
CA LYS A 100 -19.30 13.24 -1.22
C LYS A 100 -18.54 13.04 -2.53
N LEU A 101 -17.41 12.34 -2.46
CA LEU A 101 -16.73 11.89 -3.68
C LEU A 101 -17.62 10.88 -4.41
N ILE A 102 -17.69 11.00 -5.73
CA ILE A 102 -18.31 10.05 -6.65
C ILE A 102 -17.46 9.97 -7.92
N VAL A 103 -17.73 8.99 -8.78
CA VAL A 103 -17.11 8.93 -10.11
C VAL A 103 -18.15 9.16 -11.18
N ASP A 104 -17.92 10.15 -12.03
CA ASP A 104 -18.67 10.30 -13.28
C ASP A 104 -18.06 9.34 -14.31
N CYS A 105 -18.80 8.28 -14.66
CA CYS A 105 -18.36 7.27 -15.62
C CYS A 105 -18.47 7.78 -17.06
N THR A 106 -17.62 8.74 -17.41
CA THR A 106 -17.58 9.36 -18.74
C THR A 106 -17.10 8.42 -19.85
N GLY A 107 -16.35 7.37 -19.49
CA GLY A 107 -15.73 6.44 -20.44
C GLY A 107 -14.55 7.03 -21.21
N GLU A 108 -14.08 8.22 -20.83
CA GLU A 108 -12.95 8.90 -21.49
C GLU A 108 -11.64 8.08 -21.42
N GLY A 109 -11.51 7.22 -20.42
CA GLY A 109 -10.39 6.30 -20.29
C GLY A 109 -9.37 6.66 -19.23
N ALA A 110 -8.46 5.71 -19.01
CA ALA A 110 -7.31 5.86 -18.12
C ALA A 110 -6.14 6.53 -18.85
N VAL A 111 -5.26 7.22 -18.11
CA VAL A 111 -4.05 7.82 -18.71
C VAL A 111 -3.00 6.73 -18.91
N PHE A 112 -2.40 6.69 -20.09
CA PHE A 112 -1.35 5.76 -20.45
C PHE A 112 -0.19 6.46 -21.14
N VAL A 113 1.02 6.18 -20.66
CA VAL A 113 2.28 6.76 -21.15
C VAL A 113 3.28 5.64 -21.41
N GLU A 114 3.95 5.69 -22.55
CA GLU A 114 5.16 4.89 -22.78
C GLU A 114 6.38 5.77 -22.53
N ALA A 115 7.40 5.18 -21.93
CA ALA A 115 8.63 5.87 -21.58
C ALA A 115 9.84 4.98 -21.86
N ILE A 116 11.00 5.60 -22.01
CA ILE A 116 12.28 4.92 -22.23
C ILE A 116 13.26 5.37 -21.17
N ALA A 117 13.94 4.42 -20.52
CA ALA A 117 15.04 4.70 -19.63
C ALA A 117 16.37 4.39 -20.33
N ASP A 118 17.30 5.34 -20.32
CA ASP A 118 18.60 5.22 -21.01
C ASP A 118 19.62 4.36 -20.21
N CYS A 119 19.13 3.34 -19.52
CA CYS A 119 19.94 2.46 -18.67
C CYS A 119 19.44 1.01 -18.73
N GLU A 120 20.23 0.11 -18.18
CA GLU A 120 19.80 -1.25 -17.86
C GLU A 120 19.06 -1.27 -16.53
N MET A 121 18.13 -2.21 -16.40
CA MET A 121 17.30 -2.30 -15.20
C MET A 121 18.09 -2.70 -13.96
N GLU A 122 19.21 -3.42 -14.12
CA GLU A 122 20.11 -3.78 -13.01
C GLU A 122 20.75 -2.55 -12.36
N GLN A 123 20.93 -1.47 -13.12
CA GLN A 123 21.53 -0.23 -12.62
C GLN A 123 20.61 0.52 -11.65
N ILE A 124 19.30 0.28 -11.68
CA ILE A 124 18.32 0.80 -10.71
C ILE A 124 18.58 0.19 -9.31
N GLY A 125 19.16 -1.01 -9.26
CA GLY A 125 19.45 -1.71 -8.03
C GLY A 125 18.21 -2.37 -7.41
N ASP A 126 18.22 -2.46 -6.08
CA ASP A 126 17.18 -3.13 -5.31
C ASP A 126 15.94 -2.25 -5.14
N ILE A 127 14.94 -2.47 -5.98
CA ILE A 127 13.65 -1.77 -5.94
C ILE A 127 12.82 -2.06 -4.68
N ALA A 128 13.19 -3.07 -3.87
CA ALA A 128 12.57 -3.29 -2.57
C ALA A 128 13.01 -2.23 -1.54
N LYS A 129 14.02 -1.42 -1.87
CA LYS A 129 14.38 -0.21 -1.13
C LYS A 129 13.52 0.94 -1.64
N PRO A 130 12.70 1.56 -0.78
CA PRO A 130 11.89 2.69 -1.21
C PRO A 130 12.81 3.87 -1.45
N ASP A 131 12.84 4.33 -2.69
CA ASP A 131 13.45 5.59 -3.10
C ASP A 131 12.38 6.40 -3.84
N PRO A 132 11.62 7.25 -3.15
CA PRO A 132 10.57 8.04 -3.79
C PRO A 132 11.08 8.93 -4.92
N SER A 133 12.33 9.39 -4.83
CA SER A 133 12.92 10.29 -5.83
C SER A 133 13.23 9.56 -7.15
N MET A 134 13.72 8.33 -7.05
CA MET A 134 14.05 7.48 -8.19
C MET A 134 12.81 6.78 -8.73
N LEU A 135 12.09 6.05 -7.86
CA LEU A 135 10.91 5.27 -8.22
C LEU A 135 9.75 6.17 -8.66
N GLY A 136 9.69 7.41 -8.17
CA GLY A 136 8.72 8.41 -8.62
C GLY A 136 8.81 8.70 -10.12
N LYS A 137 10.01 8.64 -10.73
CA LYS A 137 10.19 8.83 -12.18
C LYS A 137 9.62 7.70 -13.03
N LEU A 138 9.39 6.53 -12.41
CA LEU A 138 8.83 5.35 -13.06
C LEU A 138 7.31 5.34 -13.04
N VAL A 139 6.68 6.32 -12.39
CA VAL A 139 5.23 6.50 -12.35
C VAL A 139 4.90 7.87 -12.95
N TYR A 140 3.97 7.91 -13.90
CA TYR A 140 3.63 9.17 -14.55
C TYR A 140 2.83 10.09 -13.61
N ASP A 141 3.27 11.34 -13.53
CA ASP A 141 2.55 12.41 -12.86
C ASP A 141 1.78 13.25 -13.88
N VAL A 142 0.49 13.48 -13.61
CA VAL A 142 -0.36 14.31 -14.50
C VAL A 142 0.06 15.77 -14.37
N PRO A 143 0.67 16.38 -15.41
CA PRO A 143 1.23 17.71 -15.28
C PRO A 143 0.14 18.75 -15.03
N GLY A 144 0.36 19.62 -14.04
CA GLY A 144 -0.54 20.72 -13.71
C GLY A 144 -1.77 20.34 -12.88
N ALA A 145 -1.98 19.05 -12.55
CA ALA A 145 -3.02 18.63 -11.63
C ALA A 145 -2.77 19.19 -10.23
N LYS A 146 -3.73 19.95 -9.69
CA LYS A 146 -3.61 20.63 -8.39
C LYS A 146 -4.14 19.82 -7.23
N ASN A 147 -5.00 18.86 -7.51
CA ASN A 147 -5.67 18.02 -6.52
C ASN A 147 -6.07 16.69 -7.17
N MET A 148 -6.51 15.74 -6.34
CA MET A 148 -6.87 14.39 -6.79
C MET A 148 -8.06 14.31 -7.76
N LEU A 149 -8.94 15.32 -7.81
CA LEU A 149 -10.09 15.32 -8.74
C LEU A 149 -9.63 15.57 -10.18
N GLU A 150 -8.50 16.25 -10.35
CA GLU A 150 -7.88 16.54 -11.64
C GLU A 150 -7.01 15.38 -12.16
N ILE A 151 -6.83 14.33 -11.34
CA ILE A 151 -6.08 13.13 -11.71
C ILE A 151 -7.09 12.02 -12.06
N PRO A 152 -7.03 11.42 -13.26
CA PRO A 152 -7.86 10.29 -13.60
C PRO A 152 -7.71 9.13 -12.61
N PRO A 153 -8.76 8.30 -12.38
CA PRO A 153 -8.72 7.26 -11.35
C PRO A 153 -7.57 6.26 -11.51
N LEU A 154 -7.12 6.05 -12.75
CA LEU A 154 -5.98 5.21 -13.11
C LEU A 154 -5.05 5.95 -14.08
N VAL A 155 -3.77 5.94 -13.73
CA VAL A 155 -2.65 6.39 -14.57
C VAL A 155 -1.63 5.25 -14.65
N ALA A 156 -1.20 4.92 -15.86
CA ALA A 156 -0.22 3.87 -16.11
C ALA A 156 0.95 4.38 -16.97
N GLN A 157 2.15 3.97 -16.61
CA GLN A 157 3.38 4.22 -17.35
C GLN A 157 4.09 2.89 -17.63
N VAL A 158 4.45 2.63 -18.89
CA VAL A 158 5.33 1.51 -19.25
C VAL A 158 6.69 2.08 -19.62
N THR A 159 7.70 1.85 -18.78
CA THR A 159 9.08 2.29 -19.00
C THR A 159 9.94 1.14 -19.50
N LYS A 160 10.44 1.23 -20.73
CA LYS A 160 11.33 0.23 -21.37
C LYS A 160 12.80 0.53 -21.06
N PHE A 161 13.60 -0.51 -20.82
CA PHE A 161 15.03 -0.43 -20.52
C PHE A 161 15.88 -1.04 -21.64
N LYS A 162 17.17 -0.67 -21.70
CA LYS A 162 18.12 -1.16 -22.73
C LYS A 162 18.26 -2.68 -22.76
N CYS A 163 18.14 -3.34 -21.60
CA CYS A 163 18.24 -4.79 -21.47
C CYS A 163 16.97 -5.54 -21.95
N GLY A 164 15.95 -4.86 -22.48
CA GLY A 164 14.67 -5.47 -22.86
C GLY A 164 13.72 -5.73 -21.69
N GLY A 165 14.15 -5.46 -20.45
CA GLY A 165 13.25 -5.37 -19.30
C GLY A 165 12.33 -4.14 -19.39
N PHE A 166 11.21 -4.18 -18.68
CA PHE A 166 10.33 -3.02 -18.54
C PHE A 166 9.75 -2.90 -17.12
N ILE A 167 9.32 -1.70 -16.78
CA ILE A 167 8.60 -1.41 -15.53
C ILE A 167 7.21 -0.89 -15.87
N LEU A 168 6.19 -1.43 -15.21
CA LEU A 168 4.85 -0.87 -15.17
C LEU A 168 4.70 -0.04 -13.89
N GLY A 169 4.65 1.28 -14.02
CA GLY A 169 4.33 2.20 -12.94
C GLY A 169 2.85 2.56 -12.96
N LEU A 170 2.18 2.46 -11.82
CA LEU A 170 0.77 2.81 -11.66
C LEU A 170 0.61 3.91 -10.63
N ALA A 171 -0.28 4.84 -10.92
CA ALA A 171 -0.88 5.74 -9.95
C ALA A 171 -2.39 5.48 -9.95
N MET A 172 -2.90 5.01 -8.81
CA MET A 172 -4.30 4.61 -8.63
C MET A 172 -4.92 5.41 -7.50
N ASN A 173 -6.14 5.91 -7.71
CA ASN A 173 -6.87 6.59 -6.64
C ASN A 173 -7.40 5.56 -5.62
N HIS A 174 -6.99 5.70 -4.35
CA HIS A 174 -7.34 4.75 -3.29
C HIS A 174 -8.85 4.72 -2.98
N CYS A 175 -9.62 5.76 -3.36
CA CYS A 175 -11.07 5.68 -3.24
C CYS A 175 -11.68 4.59 -4.15
N MET A 176 -10.95 4.15 -5.18
CA MET A 176 -11.39 3.09 -6.08
C MET A 176 -11.05 1.70 -5.57
N PHE A 177 -10.00 1.53 -4.77
CA PHE A 177 -9.55 0.20 -4.36
C PHE A 177 -8.88 0.24 -3.00
N ASP A 178 -9.05 -0.83 -2.24
CA ASP A 178 -8.05 -1.21 -1.24
C ASP A 178 -6.94 -2.05 -1.88
N GLY A 179 -5.97 -2.50 -1.08
CA GLY A 179 -4.86 -3.31 -1.56
C GLY A 179 -5.29 -4.58 -2.30
N LEU A 180 -6.32 -5.28 -1.82
CA LEU A 180 -6.82 -6.51 -2.46
C LEU A 180 -7.50 -6.21 -3.80
N GLY A 181 -8.42 -5.25 -3.83
CA GLY A 181 -9.10 -4.82 -5.05
C GLY A 181 -8.14 -4.32 -6.13
N ALA A 182 -7.11 -3.57 -5.72
CA ALA A 182 -6.09 -3.07 -6.64
C ALA A 182 -5.30 -4.24 -7.27
N MET A 183 -4.92 -5.24 -6.48
CA MET A 183 -4.19 -6.41 -6.99
C MET A 183 -5.05 -7.28 -7.90
N GLU A 184 -6.36 -7.38 -7.64
CA GLU A 184 -7.27 -8.11 -8.52
C GLU A 184 -7.51 -7.40 -9.84
N PHE A 185 -7.59 -6.08 -9.83
CA PHE A 185 -7.58 -5.29 -11.04
C PHE A 185 -6.30 -5.56 -11.85
N VAL A 186 -5.13 -5.48 -11.22
CA VAL A 186 -3.84 -5.76 -11.89
C VAL A 186 -3.79 -7.21 -12.42
N ASN A 187 -4.23 -8.20 -11.64
CA ASN A 187 -4.30 -9.59 -12.07
C ASN A 187 -5.26 -9.77 -13.25
N SER A 188 -6.44 -9.16 -13.20
CA SER A 188 -7.43 -9.17 -14.29
C SER A 188 -6.86 -8.57 -15.57
N TRP A 189 -6.11 -7.48 -15.44
CA TRP A 189 -5.43 -6.83 -16.55
C TRP A 189 -4.33 -7.73 -17.14
N CYS A 190 -3.54 -8.39 -16.30
CA CYS A 190 -2.56 -9.39 -16.73
C CYS A 190 -3.19 -10.59 -17.43
N GLU A 191 -4.31 -11.12 -16.92
CA GLU A 191 -5.07 -12.20 -17.56
C GLU A 191 -5.56 -11.78 -18.94
N THR A 192 -6.12 -10.58 -19.04
CA THR A 192 -6.57 -9.98 -20.30
C THR A 192 -5.42 -9.81 -21.29
N ALA A 193 -4.25 -9.36 -20.83
CA ALA A 193 -3.04 -9.24 -21.66
C ALA A 193 -2.54 -10.59 -22.19
N ARG A 194 -2.80 -11.67 -21.47
CA ARG A 194 -2.49 -13.04 -21.88
C ARG A 194 -3.59 -13.68 -22.73
N GLY A 195 -4.69 -12.97 -23.01
CA GLY A 195 -5.85 -13.50 -23.71
C GLY A 195 -6.65 -14.53 -22.90
N LEU A 196 -6.52 -14.50 -21.58
CA LEU A 196 -7.26 -15.36 -20.66
C LEU A 196 -8.55 -14.68 -20.17
N PRO A 197 -9.60 -15.45 -19.85
CA PRO A 197 -10.77 -14.90 -19.16
C PRO A 197 -10.38 -14.46 -17.74
N LEU A 198 -11.15 -13.52 -17.18
CA LEU A 198 -10.97 -13.08 -15.81
C LEU A 198 -11.26 -14.22 -14.83
N SER A 199 -10.30 -14.56 -13.98
CA SER A 199 -10.49 -15.59 -12.94
C SER A 199 -11.49 -15.13 -11.87
N VAL A 200 -11.46 -13.83 -11.56
CA VAL A 200 -12.37 -13.19 -10.60
C VAL A 200 -12.97 -11.94 -11.27
N PRO A 201 -14.14 -12.06 -11.92
CA PRO A 201 -14.83 -10.90 -12.46
C PRO A 201 -15.17 -9.90 -11.34
N PRO A 202 -15.03 -8.59 -11.58
CA PRO A 202 -15.39 -7.60 -10.57
C PRO A 202 -16.90 -7.57 -10.39
N PHE A 203 -17.34 -7.54 -9.13
CA PHE A 203 -18.63 -6.95 -8.78
C PHE A 203 -18.41 -5.43 -8.78
N MET A 204 -19.37 -4.61 -9.24
CA MET A 204 -19.18 -3.15 -9.30
C MET A 204 -20.22 -2.35 -8.51
N ASP A 205 -21.17 -2.99 -7.82
CA ASP A 205 -22.17 -2.27 -7.03
C ASP A 205 -21.70 -2.03 -5.59
N ARG A 206 -21.46 -0.76 -5.25
CA ARG A 206 -21.02 -0.32 -3.90
C ARG A 206 -22.16 0.01 -2.96
N THR A 207 -23.41 -0.02 -3.41
CA THR A 207 -24.56 0.25 -2.53
C THR A 207 -24.70 -0.80 -1.43
N VAL A 208 -24.06 -1.97 -1.59
CA VAL A 208 -23.91 -2.98 -0.53
C VAL A 208 -23.17 -2.46 0.73
N LEU A 209 -22.41 -1.38 0.60
CA LEU A 209 -21.72 -0.68 1.69
C LEU A 209 -22.40 0.65 2.05
N GLU A 210 -23.61 0.90 1.54
CA GLU A 210 -24.37 2.10 1.88
C GLU A 210 -24.77 2.08 3.35
N ALA A 211 -24.62 3.23 4.02
CA ALA A 211 -25.02 3.37 5.40
C ALA A 211 -26.55 3.26 5.54
N ARG A 212 -27.02 2.73 6.67
CA ARG A 212 -28.44 2.73 7.03
C ARG A 212 -29.01 4.17 7.00
N ASP A 213 -30.27 4.30 6.59
CA ASP A 213 -31.03 5.54 6.67
C ASP A 213 -32.30 5.33 7.55
N PRO A 214 -32.37 5.89 8.77
CA PRO A 214 -31.35 6.74 9.41
C PRO A 214 -30.13 5.94 9.88
N PRO A 215 -28.96 6.59 10.02
CA PRO A 215 -27.79 5.94 10.62
C PRO A 215 -28.07 5.49 12.05
N LEU A 216 -27.64 4.26 12.38
CA LEU A 216 -27.68 3.73 13.75
C LEU A 216 -26.25 3.47 14.22
N LEU A 217 -25.84 4.13 15.30
CA LEU A 217 -24.53 3.98 15.93
C LEU A 217 -24.65 2.99 17.09
N GLU A 218 -24.01 1.83 16.95
CA GLU A 218 -24.00 0.78 17.99
C GLU A 218 -22.69 0.79 18.79
N PHE A 219 -21.64 1.41 18.24
CA PHE A 219 -20.30 1.46 18.81
C PHE A 219 -19.79 2.89 18.89
N PRO A 220 -18.87 3.19 19.83
CA PRO A 220 -18.31 4.53 19.99
C PRO A 220 -17.27 4.90 18.91
N HIS A 221 -16.85 3.94 18.08
CA HIS A 221 -15.90 4.10 16.98
C HIS A 221 -14.60 4.85 17.37
N HIS A 222 -13.89 4.30 18.36
CA HIS A 222 -12.65 4.89 18.88
C HIS A 222 -11.53 4.99 17.84
N GLU A 223 -11.60 4.23 16.75
CA GLU A 223 -10.72 4.32 15.60
C GLU A 223 -10.68 5.74 15.02
N PHE A 224 -11.83 6.43 14.93
CA PHE A 224 -11.93 7.81 14.44
C PHE A 224 -11.69 8.88 15.50
N ARG A 225 -11.43 8.50 16.76
CA ARG A 225 -11.11 9.45 17.82
C ARG A 225 -9.74 10.08 17.59
N GLU A 226 -9.69 11.41 17.52
CA GLU A 226 -8.44 12.15 17.48
C GLU A 226 -7.70 12.09 18.82
N ILE A 227 -6.37 11.94 18.75
CA ILE A 227 -5.47 12.04 19.89
C ILE A 227 -4.53 13.21 19.59
N PRO A 228 -4.39 14.19 20.51
CA PRO A 228 -3.54 15.34 20.26
C PRO A 228 -2.07 14.91 20.18
N ASP A 229 -1.39 15.34 19.13
CA ASP A 229 0.06 15.19 19.02
C ASP A 229 0.78 16.19 19.95
N SER A 230 1.88 15.75 20.56
CA SER A 230 2.76 16.65 21.31
C SER A 230 3.43 17.66 20.36
N PRO A 231 3.78 18.88 20.81
CA PRO A 231 4.51 19.85 19.99
C PRO A 231 5.79 19.28 19.37
N ARG A 232 6.46 18.37 20.09
CA ARG A 232 7.66 17.69 19.60
C ARG A 232 7.35 16.71 18.47
N THR A 233 6.28 15.92 18.61
CA THR A 233 5.81 15.02 17.54
C THR A 233 5.46 15.81 16.28
N ILE A 234 4.76 16.94 16.42
CA ILE A 234 4.41 17.84 15.31
C ILE A 234 5.66 18.33 14.59
N SER A 235 6.68 18.78 15.33
CA SER A 235 7.95 19.23 14.74
C SER A 235 8.64 18.13 13.94
N LEU A 236 8.64 16.89 14.43
CA LEU A 236 9.28 15.77 13.75
C LEU A 236 8.59 15.44 12.41
N TYR A 237 7.28 15.60 12.31
CA TYR A 237 6.54 15.38 11.06
C TYR A 237 6.77 16.45 9.99
N GLN A 238 7.44 17.56 10.34
CA GLN A 238 7.85 18.59 9.37
C GLN A 238 9.23 18.32 8.76
N GLU A 239 10.00 17.40 9.34
CA GLU A 239 11.31 17.03 8.84
C GLU A 239 11.21 16.15 7.58
N GLU A 240 12.30 16.08 6.82
CA GLU A 240 12.37 15.20 5.65
C GLU A 240 12.27 13.73 6.09
N MET A 241 11.27 13.03 5.55
CA MET A 241 11.02 11.63 5.87
C MET A 241 11.98 10.72 5.09
N LEU A 242 12.79 9.97 5.83
CA LEU A 242 13.64 8.93 5.26
C LEU A 242 12.91 7.60 5.18
N TYR A 243 12.96 6.97 4.01
CA TYR A 243 12.36 5.66 3.79
C TYR A 243 13.39 4.55 3.95
N LYS A 244 13.04 3.50 4.70
CA LYS A 244 13.90 2.32 4.91
C LYS A 244 13.07 1.04 4.93
N SER A 245 13.61 -0.01 4.33
CA SER A 245 13.09 -1.37 4.42
C SER A 245 13.82 -2.16 5.49
N PHE A 246 13.06 -2.91 6.29
CA PHE A 246 13.59 -3.81 7.31
C PHE A 246 13.20 -5.25 6.95
N TYR A 247 14.20 -6.11 6.77
CA TYR A 247 14.00 -7.51 6.45
C TYR A 247 14.00 -8.37 7.70
N PHE A 248 12.95 -9.18 7.84
CA PHE A 248 12.77 -10.16 8.91
C PHE A 248 12.72 -11.56 8.30
N ASP A 249 13.83 -12.29 8.42
CA ASP A 249 13.87 -13.69 8.03
C ASP A 249 13.01 -14.57 8.97
N PRO A 250 12.65 -15.80 8.54
CA PRO A 250 11.82 -16.70 9.34
C PRO A 250 12.34 -16.98 10.75
N HIS A 251 13.67 -17.06 10.92
CA HIS A 251 14.28 -17.32 12.24
C HIS A 251 14.11 -16.11 13.17
N ARG A 252 14.28 -14.88 12.67
CA ARG A 252 13.98 -13.66 13.46
C ARG A 252 12.51 -13.58 13.86
N ILE A 253 11.60 -13.97 12.96
CA ILE A 253 10.16 -13.99 13.23
C ILE A 253 9.83 -15.01 14.32
N GLU A 254 10.39 -16.23 14.23
CA GLU A 254 10.19 -17.28 15.22
C GLU A 254 10.78 -16.89 16.59
N HIS A 255 11.96 -16.28 16.60
CA HIS A 255 12.54 -15.72 17.82
C HIS A 255 11.64 -14.64 18.46
N LEU A 256 11.04 -13.77 17.65
CA LEU A 256 10.13 -12.74 18.15
C LEU A 256 8.84 -13.35 18.74
N LYS A 257 8.26 -14.35 18.06
CA LYS A 257 7.07 -15.07 18.53
C LYS A 257 7.35 -15.81 19.84
N SER A 258 8.47 -16.53 19.94
CA SER A 258 8.86 -17.25 21.16
C SER A 258 9.10 -16.33 22.35
N ARG A 259 9.68 -15.13 22.14
CA ARG A 259 9.75 -14.09 23.18
C ARG A 259 8.37 -13.65 23.66
N ALA A 260 7.42 -13.52 22.74
CA ALA A 260 6.05 -13.12 23.06
C ALA A 260 5.25 -14.20 23.79
N THR A 261 5.56 -15.49 23.61
CA THR A 261 4.83 -16.60 24.23
C THR A 261 5.58 -17.28 25.38
N GLY A 262 6.83 -16.89 25.66
CA GLY A 262 7.73 -17.59 26.57
C GLY A 262 7.32 -17.61 28.04
N ASP A 263 6.42 -16.72 28.46
CA ASP A 263 5.87 -16.69 29.83
C ASP A 263 4.63 -17.58 30.01
N GLY A 264 4.16 -18.23 28.94
CA GLY A 264 3.04 -19.16 28.94
C GLY A 264 1.65 -18.51 29.05
N VAL A 265 1.56 -17.17 29.14
CA VAL A 265 0.27 -16.46 29.24
C VAL A 265 -0.38 -16.31 27.87
N LEU A 266 0.41 -15.97 26.84
CA LEU A 266 -0.03 -16.06 25.45
C LEU A 266 0.29 -17.45 24.90
N HIS A 267 -0.74 -18.21 24.55
CA HIS A 267 -0.56 -19.56 23.97
C HIS A 267 -0.05 -19.54 22.53
N SER A 268 -0.29 -18.46 21.79
CA SER A 268 0.14 -18.30 20.41
C SER A 268 0.32 -16.82 20.06
N CYS A 269 1.18 -16.56 19.07
CA CYS A 269 1.43 -15.24 18.52
C CYS A 269 1.64 -15.35 17.00
N THR A 270 0.82 -14.65 16.23
CA THR A 270 0.89 -14.55 14.77
C THR A 270 2.07 -13.69 14.34
N THR A 271 2.46 -13.79 13.06
CA THR A 271 3.54 -12.94 12.52
C THR A 271 3.17 -11.46 12.58
N PHE A 272 1.92 -11.15 12.23
CA PHE A 272 1.39 -9.79 12.27
C PHE A 272 1.43 -9.21 13.68
N GLU A 273 0.92 -9.94 14.69
CA GLU A 273 0.95 -9.46 16.09
C GLU A 273 2.38 -9.19 16.57
N ALA A 274 3.29 -10.14 16.30
CA ALA A 274 4.69 -10.03 16.70
C ALA A 274 5.37 -8.79 16.07
N LEU A 275 5.26 -8.63 14.76
CA LEU A 275 5.90 -7.53 14.03
C LEU A 275 5.24 -6.18 14.33
N SER A 276 3.91 -6.10 14.37
CA SER A 276 3.19 -4.87 14.70
C SER A 276 3.56 -4.36 16.10
N ALA A 277 3.60 -5.26 17.10
CA ALA A 277 4.04 -4.91 18.44
C ALA A 277 5.50 -4.44 18.48
N LEU A 278 6.39 -5.10 17.74
CA LEU A 278 7.80 -4.70 17.65
C LEU A 278 7.95 -3.31 17.03
N VAL A 279 7.31 -3.06 15.89
CA VAL A 279 7.37 -1.78 15.17
C VAL A 279 6.77 -0.66 16.01
N TRP A 280 5.62 -0.89 16.64
CA TRP A 280 4.97 0.09 17.50
C TRP A 280 5.87 0.47 18.69
N ARG A 281 6.49 -0.53 19.35
CA ARG A 281 7.47 -0.29 20.42
C ARG A 281 8.67 0.50 19.92
N ALA A 282 9.29 0.05 18.83
CA ALA A 282 10.48 0.68 18.28
C ALA A 282 10.22 2.13 17.85
N ARG A 283 9.07 2.41 17.22
CA ARG A 283 8.65 3.76 16.83
C ARG A 283 8.45 4.66 18.06
N THR A 284 7.75 4.16 19.08
CA THR A 284 7.49 4.92 20.31
C THR A 284 8.80 5.28 21.03
N ALA A 285 9.73 4.32 21.12
CA ALA A 285 11.05 4.56 21.69
C ALA A 285 11.90 5.54 20.85
N ALA A 286 11.90 5.39 19.52
CA ALA A 286 12.65 6.26 18.61
C ALA A 286 12.15 7.71 18.64
N LEU A 287 10.84 7.90 18.73
CA LEU A 287 10.22 9.21 18.91
C LEU A 287 10.44 9.78 20.31
N ARG A 288 10.87 8.98 21.29
CA ARG A 288 10.98 9.35 22.71
C ARG A 288 9.70 10.01 23.21
N VAL A 289 8.58 9.33 22.97
CA VAL A 289 7.26 9.81 23.40
C VAL A 289 7.25 10.00 24.91
N GLU A 290 6.65 11.10 25.39
CA GLU A 290 6.54 11.38 26.83
C GLU A 290 5.72 10.28 27.54
N HIS A 291 5.99 10.04 28.82
CA HIS A 291 5.41 8.91 29.55
C HIS A 291 3.87 8.92 29.59
N ASP A 292 3.25 10.10 29.62
CA ASP A 292 1.80 10.30 29.66
C ASP A 292 1.15 10.54 28.29
N GLN A 293 1.96 10.65 27.23
CA GLN A 293 1.45 10.87 25.88
C GLN A 293 0.85 9.58 25.32
N GLN A 294 -0.44 9.65 24.97
CA GLN A 294 -1.14 8.56 24.33
C GLN A 294 -0.60 8.30 22.92
N THR A 295 -0.52 7.02 22.53
CA THR A 295 -0.21 6.60 21.16
C THR A 295 -1.29 5.65 20.68
N LYS A 296 -1.52 5.62 19.36
CA LYS A 296 -2.46 4.71 18.71
C LYS A 296 -1.75 3.96 17.60
N LEU A 297 -1.97 2.66 17.54
CA LEU A 297 -1.62 1.82 16.39
C LEU A 297 -2.90 1.59 15.59
N LEU A 298 -2.91 2.04 14.33
CA LEU A 298 -3.99 1.80 13.38
C LEU A 298 -3.52 0.78 12.34
N PHE A 299 -4.39 -0.15 12.00
CA PHE A 299 -4.16 -1.11 10.92
C PHE A 299 -5.45 -1.35 10.14
N ALA A 300 -5.29 -1.69 8.86
CA ALA A 300 -6.41 -2.03 8.00
C ALA A 300 -6.85 -3.48 8.25
N VAL A 301 -8.16 -3.71 8.16
CA VAL A 301 -8.78 -5.03 8.28
C VAL A 301 -9.73 -5.28 7.11
N ASP A 302 -9.71 -6.50 6.61
CA ASP A 302 -10.59 -6.94 5.56
C ASP A 302 -11.96 -7.37 6.13
N GLY A 303 -12.97 -6.53 5.91
CA GLY A 303 -14.35 -6.80 6.37
C GLY A 303 -15.11 -7.83 5.52
N ARG A 304 -14.55 -8.30 4.40
CA ARG A 304 -15.31 -9.11 3.43
C ARG A 304 -15.72 -10.49 3.91
N GLY A 305 -14.97 -11.06 4.86
CA GLY A 305 -15.30 -12.35 5.47
C GLY A 305 -16.34 -12.27 6.58
N ALA A 306 -16.68 -11.07 7.05
CA ALA A 306 -17.55 -10.86 8.21
C ALA A 306 -19.02 -10.56 7.85
N SER A 307 -19.30 -10.12 6.61
CA SER A 307 -20.66 -9.93 6.12
C SER A 307 -21.29 -11.27 5.73
N ARG A 308 -22.37 -11.65 6.40
CA ARG A 308 -23.02 -12.97 6.23
C ARG A 308 -23.71 -13.21 4.88
N GLU A 309 -23.91 -12.20 4.06
CA GLU A 309 -24.49 -12.33 2.72
C GLU A 309 -23.83 -11.30 1.78
N ALA A 310 -23.66 -11.69 0.52
CA ALA A 310 -23.02 -10.96 -0.60
C ALA A 310 -21.49 -11.04 -0.70
N VAL A 311 -21.06 -11.68 -1.80
CA VAL A 311 -19.70 -11.67 -2.33
C VAL A 311 -19.41 -10.21 -2.75
N LEU A 312 -18.70 -9.50 -1.87
CA LEU A 312 -18.41 -8.07 -1.97
C LEU A 312 -17.58 -7.69 -3.19
N VAL A 313 -17.85 -6.50 -3.74
CA VAL A 313 -16.89 -5.79 -4.59
C VAL A 313 -15.70 -5.59 -3.71
N ARG A 314 -14.59 -6.08 -4.20
CA ARG A 314 -13.35 -6.02 -3.50
C ARG A 314 -12.82 -4.59 -3.64
N GLY A 315 -13.26 -3.73 -2.72
CA GLY A 315 -12.69 -2.41 -2.46
C GLY A 315 -13.19 -1.88 -1.12
N GLY A 316 -12.33 -1.86 -0.10
CA GLY A 316 -12.64 -1.25 1.18
C GLY A 316 -11.60 -1.59 2.24
N THR A 317 -10.80 -0.60 2.65
CA THR A 317 -10.02 -0.65 3.89
C THR A 317 -10.85 -0.05 5.01
N GLY A 318 -11.50 -0.90 5.81
CA GLY A 318 -11.95 -0.50 7.14
C GLY A 318 -10.84 -0.76 8.15
N SER A 319 -10.60 0.12 9.11
CA SER A 319 -9.78 -0.21 10.28
C SER A 319 -10.66 -0.84 11.35
N GLU A 320 -11.19 -2.03 11.10
CA GLU A 320 -11.96 -2.80 12.08
C GLU A 320 -11.17 -4.01 12.54
N GLY A 321 -10.12 -3.79 13.35
CA GLY A 321 -9.61 -4.86 14.19
C GLY A 321 -10.61 -5.16 15.29
N SER A 322 -10.84 -6.43 15.62
CA SER A 322 -11.62 -6.73 16.82
C SER A 322 -10.92 -6.11 18.05
N GLU A 323 -11.68 -5.81 19.12
CA GLU A 323 -11.08 -5.42 20.41
C GLU A 323 -10.06 -6.48 20.88
N ASP A 324 -10.28 -7.76 20.52
CA ASP A 324 -9.37 -8.87 20.79
C ASP A 324 -8.04 -8.74 20.04
N ASP A 325 -8.04 -8.34 18.76
CA ASP A 325 -6.79 -8.14 17.98
C ASP A 325 -5.94 -6.99 18.54
N HIS A 326 -6.58 -5.87 18.89
CA HIS A 326 -5.89 -4.73 19.51
C HIS A 326 -5.35 -5.09 20.89
N GLY A 327 -6.16 -5.78 21.70
CA GLY A 327 -5.76 -6.30 23.01
C GLY A 327 -4.56 -7.23 22.91
N ARG A 328 -4.57 -8.17 21.95
CA ARG A 328 -3.47 -9.13 21.73
C ARG A 328 -2.18 -8.47 21.29
N ILE A 329 -2.21 -7.49 20.37
CA ILE A 329 -1.00 -6.74 19.97
C ILE A 329 -0.42 -5.96 21.15
N HIS A 330 -1.27 -5.29 21.93
CA HIS A 330 -0.84 -4.59 23.14
C HIS A 330 -0.17 -5.54 24.14
N GLU A 331 -0.77 -6.72 24.34
CA GLU A 331 -0.30 -7.77 25.24
C GLU A 331 1.04 -8.37 24.77
N VAL A 332 1.22 -8.56 23.46
CA VAL A 332 2.51 -8.93 22.85
C VAL A 332 3.56 -7.83 23.08
N CYS A 333 3.21 -6.56 22.86
CA CYS A 333 4.11 -5.42 23.07
C CYS A 333 4.63 -5.38 24.51
N HIS A 334 3.73 -5.58 25.48
CA HIS A 334 4.04 -5.58 26.91
C HIS A 334 5.00 -6.69 27.32
N ARG A 335 4.94 -7.87 26.67
CA ARG A 335 5.88 -8.97 26.90
C ARG A 335 7.23 -8.76 26.27
N LEU A 336 7.26 -8.18 25.08
CA LEU A 336 8.54 -7.84 24.45
C LEU A 336 9.35 -6.86 25.31
N LEU A 337 8.69 -5.98 26.08
CA LEU A 337 9.31 -5.10 27.10
C LEU A 337 9.91 -5.87 28.29
N ARG A 338 9.23 -6.91 28.79
CA ARG A 338 9.70 -7.69 29.97
C ARG A 338 10.96 -8.51 29.70
N GLY A 339 11.20 -8.86 28.44
CA GLY A 339 12.42 -9.58 28.01
C GLY A 339 13.69 -8.73 28.01
N ASP A 340 13.59 -7.40 28.05
CA ASP A 340 14.72 -6.46 28.13
C ASP A 340 14.86 -5.94 29.58
N GLN A 341 15.44 -6.76 30.46
CA GLN A 341 15.61 -6.41 31.88
C GLN A 341 16.60 -5.25 32.16
N SER A 342 17.15 -4.58 31.14
CA SER A 342 17.91 -3.33 31.33
C SER A 342 17.05 -2.05 31.24
N GLU A 343 15.80 -2.11 30.76
CA GLU A 343 14.94 -0.91 30.59
C GLU A 343 13.57 -0.99 31.31
N ALA A 344 13.24 -2.12 31.94
CA ALA A 344 11.92 -2.38 32.54
C ALA A 344 11.54 -1.50 33.77
N ALA A 345 12.39 -0.56 34.19
CA ALA A 345 12.12 0.32 35.33
C ALA A 345 11.31 1.58 34.97
N SER A 346 11.26 2.00 33.69
CA SER A 346 10.56 3.22 33.26
C SER A 346 9.10 3.01 32.83
N TYR A 347 8.65 1.76 32.62
CA TYR A 347 7.34 1.44 32.02
C TYR A 347 6.29 0.91 33.02
N ARG A 348 6.59 0.85 34.33
CA ARG A 348 5.69 0.19 35.31
C ARG A 348 4.43 0.98 35.67
N ASN A 349 4.28 2.24 35.27
CA ASN A 349 3.16 3.10 35.71
C ASN A 349 2.19 3.53 34.60
N ALA A 350 2.30 3.03 33.37
CA ALA A 350 1.38 3.37 32.27
C ALA A 350 0.22 2.38 32.08
N SER A 351 0.19 1.27 32.82
CA SER A 351 -0.81 0.19 32.68
C SER A 351 -2.12 0.41 33.45
N ASP A 352 -2.24 1.49 34.22
CA ASP A 352 -3.38 1.70 35.14
C ASP A 352 -4.45 2.70 34.65
N ASN A 353 -4.58 2.91 33.34
CA ASN A 353 -5.69 3.72 32.80
C ASN A 353 -6.61 2.93 31.85
N HIS A 354 -7.73 2.49 32.45
CA HIS A 354 -9.01 2.06 31.87
C HIS A 354 -8.99 0.99 30.76
N LEU A 355 -8.96 -0.26 31.21
CA LEU A 355 -9.63 -1.37 30.52
C LEU A 355 -11.15 -1.14 30.56
N VAL A 356 -11.79 -0.99 29.42
CA VAL A 356 -13.23 -1.26 29.27
C VAL A 356 -13.31 -2.64 28.62
N GLN A 357 -13.60 -3.66 29.43
CA GLN A 357 -13.95 -4.99 28.94
C GLN A 357 -15.38 -4.93 28.38
N ALA A 358 -15.55 -5.21 27.08
CA ALA A 358 -16.82 -5.63 26.54
C ALA A 358 -16.71 -7.12 26.13
N ASP A 359 -17.53 -7.96 26.75
CA ASP A 359 -17.62 -9.39 26.42
C ASP A 359 -18.25 -9.56 25.02
N PHE A 360 -17.49 -10.08 24.06
CA PHE A 360 -18.02 -10.58 22.79
C PHE A 360 -17.81 -12.10 22.64
N PRO A 361 -18.79 -12.83 22.07
CA PRO A 361 -18.69 -14.27 21.88
C PRO A 361 -17.59 -14.63 20.88
N ARG A 362 -16.75 -15.59 21.26
CA ARG A 362 -15.61 -16.12 20.49
C ARG A 362 -15.99 -16.58 19.09
N HIS A 363 -15.81 -15.74 18.07
CA HIS A 363 -15.75 -16.19 16.67
C HIS A 363 -14.55 -15.55 15.98
N GLY A 364 -13.63 -16.41 15.54
CA GLY A 364 -12.30 -16.02 15.06
C GLY A 364 -12.35 -15.24 13.76
N LEU A 365 -12.02 -13.94 13.85
CA LEU A 365 -11.55 -13.13 12.74
C LEU A 365 -10.11 -13.54 12.41
N ARG A 366 -9.83 -13.84 11.15
CA ARG A 366 -8.45 -14.01 10.68
C ARG A 366 -7.97 -12.66 10.17
N VAL A 367 -6.97 -12.09 10.86
CA VAL A 367 -6.18 -10.99 10.30
C VAL A 367 -5.43 -11.51 9.09
N GLY A 368 -5.83 -11.07 7.89
CA GLY A 368 -5.15 -11.40 6.64
C GLY A 368 -3.78 -10.72 6.58
N GLU A 369 -2.72 -11.49 6.36
CA GLU A 369 -1.43 -10.96 5.97
C GLU A 369 -1.56 -10.34 4.57
N ALA A 370 -1.75 -9.02 4.50
CA ALA A 370 -1.55 -8.26 3.27
C ALA A 370 -0.05 -8.12 3.03
N GLY A 371 0.60 -9.24 2.69
CA GLY A 371 1.92 -9.23 2.09
C GLY A 371 1.80 -8.70 0.68
N ALA A 372 2.56 -7.65 0.35
CA ALA A 372 2.91 -7.37 -1.03
C ALA A 372 3.53 -8.66 -1.59
N VAL A 373 2.78 -9.40 -2.39
CA VAL A 373 3.29 -10.55 -3.13
C VAL A 373 4.23 -9.98 -4.17
N GLY A 374 5.50 -9.91 -3.81
CA GLY A 374 6.57 -9.72 -4.78
C GLY A 374 6.40 -10.75 -5.89
N ALA A 375 6.45 -10.26 -7.13
CA ALA A 375 6.41 -11.08 -8.33
C ALA A 375 7.34 -12.28 -8.18
N GLY A 376 6.75 -13.44 -7.92
CA GLY A 376 7.41 -14.72 -8.08
C GLY A 376 7.73 -14.87 -9.55
N GLY A 377 9.03 -14.91 -9.87
CA GLY A 377 9.50 -15.12 -11.23
C GLY A 377 8.89 -16.40 -11.81
N ILE A 378 8.42 -16.29 -13.05
CA ILE A 378 8.07 -17.44 -13.86
C ILE A 378 8.81 -17.25 -15.18
N ALA A 379 9.73 -18.18 -15.42
CA ALA A 379 10.43 -18.37 -16.68
C ALA A 379 9.47 -18.87 -17.77
#